data_AF-A0A0M0K688-F1
#
_entry.id   AF-A0A0M0K688-F1
#
_cell.length_a   1.000
_cell.length_b   1.000
_cell.length_c   1.000
_cell.angle_alpha   90.00
_cell.angle_beta   90.00
_cell.angle_gamma   90.00
#
_symmetry.space_group_name_H-M   'P 1'
#
loop_
_entity.id
_entity.type
_entity.pdbx_description
1 polymer ?
#
loop_
_entity_poly.entity_id
_entity_poly.type
_entity_poly.pdbx_seq_one_letter_code
_entity_poly.pdbx_strand_id
1 'polypeptide(L)'
;MTTDGATRVSRSYAYSHDIMWQLKNGATGWVDWNMALDLSGGPNHSGNKVDAPILVKDASTLLQNPSYFHMAHFSRFLPRGSRLLEQSVVSCTLSSSKYCENVAAFVTPVNATSTPNSLVFVLTSDEVTAVPNYAGGAGVLIYDELAKGQGSLNPGVFKSKEVQYTVGCDGVGWVSDVLEWKAIHTVVIPCGLVPCKCDAS
;
A
#
# COMPACT_ATOMS: atom_id res chain seq x y z
N MET A 1 -9.10 2.69 23.21
CA MET A 1 -8.46 2.44 21.92
C MET A 1 -7.42 1.34 22.12
N THR A 2 -7.53 0.21 21.42
CA THR A 2 -6.69 -0.95 21.72
C THR A 2 -5.24 -0.65 21.36
N THR A 3 -4.32 -0.89 22.30
CA THR A 3 -2.86 -0.92 22.10
C THR A 3 -2.42 -2.17 21.34
N ASP A 4 -3.36 -2.90 20.75
CA ASP A 4 -3.13 -4.15 20.05
C ASP A 4 -2.64 -3.87 18.64
N GLY A 5 -1.40 -4.29 18.37
CA GLY A 5 -0.75 -4.14 17.09
C GLY A 5 -1.46 -4.87 15.95
N ALA A 6 -2.14 -5.99 16.22
CA ALA A 6 -2.88 -6.74 15.20
C ALA A 6 -4.05 -5.92 14.65
N THR A 7 -4.78 -5.21 15.51
CA THR A 7 -5.85 -4.29 15.11
C THR A 7 -5.34 -3.17 14.19
N ARG A 8 -4.15 -2.61 14.45
CA ARG A 8 -3.57 -1.52 13.64
C ARG A 8 -3.11 -1.98 12.26
N VAL A 9 -2.56 -3.19 12.18
CA VAL A 9 -2.18 -3.83 10.91
C VAL A 9 -3.43 -4.09 10.06
N SER A 10 -4.51 -4.63 10.66
CA SER A 10 -5.78 -4.81 9.92
C SER A 10 -6.33 -3.50 9.35
N ARG A 11 -6.23 -2.39 10.10
CA ARG A 11 -6.65 -1.06 9.63
C ARG A 11 -5.83 -0.55 8.45
N SER A 12 -4.52 -0.82 8.39
CA SER A 12 -3.70 -0.32 7.29
C SER A 12 -4.06 -0.95 5.94
N TYR A 13 -4.51 -2.22 5.94
CA TYR A 13 -5.08 -2.84 4.74
C TYR A 13 -6.31 -2.10 4.25
N ALA A 14 -7.21 -1.71 5.16
CA ALA A 14 -8.39 -0.92 4.80
C ALA A 14 -8.02 0.41 4.13
N TYR A 15 -6.95 1.08 4.59
CA TYR A 15 -6.44 2.30 3.95
C TYR A 15 -5.98 2.03 2.51
N SER A 16 -5.07 1.06 2.31
CA SER A 16 -4.55 0.78 0.97
C SER A 16 -5.63 0.25 0.02
N HIS A 17 -6.57 -0.55 0.53
CA HIS A 17 -7.69 -1.07 -0.24
C HIS A 17 -8.62 0.07 -0.68
N ASP A 18 -9.00 0.97 0.24
CA ASP A 18 -9.86 2.11 -0.07
C ASP A 18 -9.18 3.08 -1.03
N ILE A 19 -7.92 3.45 -0.80
CA ILE A 19 -7.16 4.31 -1.74
C ILE A 19 -7.14 3.69 -3.13
N MET A 20 -6.80 2.40 -3.25
CA MET A 20 -6.77 1.69 -4.53
C MET A 20 -8.14 1.66 -5.20
N TRP A 21 -9.18 1.31 -4.44
CA TRP A 21 -10.55 1.24 -4.93
C TRP A 21 -11.01 2.60 -5.46
N GLN A 22 -10.80 3.67 -4.70
CA GLN A 22 -11.20 5.02 -5.07
C GLN A 22 -10.48 5.49 -6.34
N LEU A 23 -9.16 5.28 -6.43
CA LEU A 23 -8.38 5.64 -7.63
C LEU A 23 -8.81 4.85 -8.87
N LYS A 24 -9.10 3.54 -8.73
CA LYS A 24 -9.63 2.71 -9.83
C LYS A 24 -11.04 3.13 -10.28
N ASN A 25 -11.81 3.76 -9.40
CA ASN A 25 -13.18 4.21 -9.67
C ASN A 25 -13.28 5.72 -9.96
N GLY A 26 -12.18 6.34 -10.41
CA GLY A 26 -12.19 7.71 -10.94
C GLY A 26 -11.94 8.82 -9.92
N ALA A 27 -11.61 8.50 -8.67
CA ALA A 27 -11.14 9.51 -7.72
C ALA A 27 -9.78 10.06 -8.16
N THR A 28 -9.58 11.37 -8.04
CA THR A 28 -8.32 12.04 -8.41
C THR A 28 -7.38 12.25 -7.23
N GLY A 29 -7.75 11.77 -6.05
CA GLY A 29 -6.99 11.92 -4.82
C GLY A 29 -7.70 11.30 -3.62
N TRP A 30 -6.97 11.18 -2.52
CA TRP A 30 -7.45 10.62 -1.25
C TRP A 30 -6.83 11.43 -0.10
N VAL A 31 -7.61 11.73 0.93
CA VAL A 31 -7.19 12.57 2.06
C VAL A 31 -7.57 11.89 3.36
N ASP A 32 -6.59 11.72 4.24
CA ASP A 32 -6.83 11.18 5.57
C ASP A 32 -7.47 12.22 6.51
N TRP A 33 -8.04 11.75 7.61
CA TRP A 33 -8.76 12.58 8.55
C TRP A 33 -7.86 13.39 9.48
N ASN A 34 -7.20 12.74 10.46
CA ASN A 34 -6.29 13.40 11.38
C ASN A 34 -4.85 13.02 11.05
N MET A 35 -4.01 14.00 10.70
CA MET A 35 -2.59 13.74 10.45
C MET A 35 -1.88 13.13 11.66
N ALA A 36 -2.21 13.60 12.87
CA ALA A 36 -1.67 13.06 14.10
C ALA A 36 -2.66 13.18 15.27
N LEU A 37 -2.61 12.23 16.20
CA LEU A 37 -3.38 12.25 17.45
C LEU A 37 -2.51 11.80 18.63
N ASP A 38 -2.95 12.03 19.86
CA ASP A 38 -2.32 11.43 21.04
C ASP A 38 -2.54 9.89 21.08
N LEU A 39 -1.86 9.21 22.01
CA LEU A 39 -2.00 7.75 22.18
C LEU A 39 -3.43 7.28 22.51
N SER A 40 -4.31 8.19 22.94
CA SER A 40 -5.73 7.92 23.24
C SER A 40 -6.65 8.10 22.03
N GLY A 41 -6.14 8.62 20.91
CA GLY A 41 -6.93 8.96 19.73
C GLY A 41 -7.62 10.32 19.81
N GLY A 42 -7.03 11.29 20.52
CA GLY A 42 -7.56 12.66 20.67
C GLY A 42 -6.50 13.76 20.54
N PRO A 43 -6.78 14.97 21.06
CA PRO A 43 -7.98 15.38 21.82
C PRO A 43 -9.24 15.47 20.95
N ASN A 44 -10.40 15.19 21.53
CA ASN A 44 -11.70 15.34 20.87
C ASN A 44 -12.74 15.80 21.90
N HIS A 45 -13.42 16.91 21.63
CA HIS A 45 -14.35 17.57 22.58
C HIS A 45 -15.59 16.72 22.91
N SER A 46 -16.01 15.83 21.99
CA SER A 46 -17.17 14.95 22.15
C SER A 46 -16.79 13.53 22.58
N GLY A 47 -15.50 13.28 22.88
CA GLY A 47 -15.01 11.95 23.20
C GLY A 47 -14.99 10.97 22.02
N ASN A 48 -15.16 11.46 20.78
CA ASN A 48 -15.09 10.62 19.58
C ASN A 48 -13.62 10.31 19.23
N LYS A 49 -13.07 9.28 19.88
CA LYS A 49 -11.67 8.88 19.72
C LYS A 49 -11.49 7.97 18.51
N VAL A 50 -10.50 8.28 17.68
CA VAL A 50 -10.19 7.56 16.44
C VAL A 50 -8.69 7.34 16.28
N ASP A 51 -8.30 6.57 15.26
CA ASP A 51 -6.89 6.34 14.94
C ASP A 51 -6.34 7.42 14.02
N ALA A 52 -5.02 7.51 13.98
CA ALA A 52 -4.27 8.35 13.07
C ALA A 52 -3.02 7.63 12.57
N PRO A 53 -2.52 7.94 11.37
CA PRO A 53 -1.26 7.42 10.87
C PRO A 53 -0.06 7.76 11.76
N ILE A 54 -0.11 8.89 12.47
CA ILE A 54 0.93 9.33 13.39
C ILE A 54 0.33 9.48 14.79
N LEU A 55 0.96 8.87 15.78
CA LEU A 55 0.63 9.08 17.18
C LEU A 55 1.73 9.87 17.88
N VAL A 56 1.35 10.96 18.54
CA VAL A 56 2.24 11.78 19.35
C VAL A 56 2.30 11.16 20.74
N LYS A 57 3.45 10.57 21.09
CA LYS A 57 3.68 9.99 22.42
C LYS A 57 4.07 11.07 23.43
N ASP A 58 4.95 11.98 23.02
CA ASP A 58 5.43 13.12 23.79
C ASP A 58 6.00 14.19 22.84
N ALA A 59 6.52 15.30 23.39
CA ALA A 59 7.02 16.44 22.62
C ALA A 59 8.16 16.11 21.63
N SER A 60 8.82 14.96 21.81
CA SER A 60 9.96 14.52 21.01
C SER A 60 9.74 13.20 20.26
N THR A 61 8.63 12.49 20.54
CA THR A 61 8.42 11.12 20.06
C THR A 61 7.14 11.01 19.26
N LEU A 62 7.31 10.66 17.98
CA LEU A 62 6.22 10.29 17.06
C LEU A 62 6.28 8.79 16.78
N LEU A 63 5.12 8.14 16.83
CA LEU A 63 4.95 6.74 16.45
C LEU A 63 4.23 6.68 15.10
N GLN A 64 4.84 6.04 14.12
CA GLN A 64 4.24 5.81 12.81
C GLN A 64 3.45 4.51 12.85
N ASN A 65 2.13 4.59 12.70
CA ASN A 65 1.28 3.42 12.57
C ASN A 65 1.44 2.78 11.18
N PRO A 66 1.11 1.48 11.02
CA PRO A 66 1.14 0.82 9.70
C PRO A 66 0.35 1.57 8.60
N SER A 67 -0.73 2.27 8.95
CA SER A 67 -1.49 3.10 8.00
C SER A 67 -0.64 4.20 7.36
N TYR A 68 0.31 4.79 8.09
CA TYR A 68 1.25 5.78 7.53
C TYR A 68 2.05 5.22 6.35
N PHE A 69 2.57 4.00 6.50
CA PHE A 69 3.36 3.37 5.46
C PHE A 69 2.48 2.90 4.29
N HIS A 70 1.28 2.36 4.54
CA HIS A 70 0.33 2.01 3.49
C HIS A 70 -0.07 3.23 2.65
N MET A 71 -0.31 4.40 3.26
CA MET A 71 -0.53 5.64 2.52
C MET A 71 0.71 6.07 1.72
N ALA A 72 1.91 5.89 2.27
CA ALA A 72 3.16 6.27 1.62
C ALA A 72 3.43 5.50 0.31
N HIS A 73 2.93 4.27 0.16
CA HIS A 73 2.99 3.52 -1.11
C HIS A 73 2.27 4.22 -2.27
N PHE A 74 1.34 5.13 -1.97
CA PHE A 74 0.67 5.98 -2.95
C PHE A 74 1.29 7.39 -2.95
N SER A 75 1.27 8.08 -1.81
CA SER A 75 1.62 9.51 -1.75
C SER A 75 3.08 9.82 -2.12
N ARG A 76 4.01 8.89 -1.88
CA ARG A 76 5.43 9.07 -2.24
C ARG A 76 5.69 8.82 -3.73
N PHE A 77 4.94 7.90 -4.34
CA PHE A 77 5.24 7.38 -5.67
C PHE A 77 4.27 7.88 -6.75
N LEU A 78 3.13 8.44 -6.36
CA LEU A 78 2.12 9.01 -7.25
C LEU A 78 2.09 10.54 -7.06
N PRO A 79 3.06 11.29 -7.63
CA PRO A 79 3.01 12.74 -7.60
C PRO A 79 1.76 13.27 -8.32
N ARG A 80 1.42 14.53 -8.04
CA ARG A 80 0.30 15.20 -8.73
C ARG A 80 0.47 15.12 -10.24
N GLY A 81 -0.58 14.68 -10.94
CA GLY A 81 -0.58 14.48 -12.39
C GLY A 81 -0.32 13.04 -12.81
N SER A 82 -0.06 12.12 -11.87
CA SER A 82 -0.06 10.69 -12.19
C SER A 82 -1.41 10.23 -12.72
N ARG A 83 -1.41 9.40 -13.76
CA ARG A 83 -2.61 8.83 -14.38
C ARG A 83 -2.67 7.33 -14.21
N LEU A 84 -3.87 6.79 -13.95
CA LEU A 84 -4.12 5.35 -13.94
C LEU A 84 -4.05 4.79 -15.37
N LEU A 85 -3.50 3.59 -15.52
CA LEU A 85 -3.56 2.79 -16.75
C LEU A 85 -4.70 1.77 -16.66
N GLU A 86 -5.69 1.86 -17.55
CA GLU A 86 -6.91 1.06 -17.49
C GLU A 86 -6.68 -0.45 -17.73
N GLN A 87 -5.62 -0.84 -18.45
CA GLN A 87 -5.36 -2.23 -18.82
C GLN A 87 -4.19 -2.86 -18.06
N SER A 88 -4.30 -2.97 -16.74
CA SER A 88 -3.26 -3.61 -15.91
C SER A 88 -3.65 -5.03 -15.48
N VAL A 89 -3.54 -6.04 -16.36
CA VAL A 89 -3.89 -7.42 -16.00
C VAL A 89 -2.75 -8.12 -15.27
N VAL A 90 -2.80 -8.09 -13.93
CA VAL A 90 -1.89 -8.85 -13.07
C VAL A 90 -2.39 -10.28 -12.86
N SER A 91 -1.73 -11.22 -13.51
CA SER A 91 -1.74 -12.62 -13.07
C SER A 91 -0.82 -12.73 -11.85
N CYS A 92 -1.33 -13.28 -10.74
CA CYS A 92 -0.49 -13.63 -9.60
C CYS A 92 -0.68 -15.09 -9.21
N THR A 93 0.32 -15.64 -8.55
CA THR A 93 0.40 -17.04 -8.11
C THR A 93 -0.07 -17.23 -6.65
N LEU A 94 -0.84 -16.29 -6.10
CA LEU A 94 -1.36 -16.40 -4.74
C LEU A 94 -2.50 -17.40 -4.61
N SER A 95 -2.71 -17.88 -3.38
CA SER A 95 -3.64 -18.96 -3.03
C SER A 95 -5.11 -18.66 -3.39
N SER A 96 -5.44 -17.39 -3.64
CA SER A 96 -6.73 -16.93 -4.16
C SER A 96 -6.51 -15.72 -5.07
N SER A 97 -7.27 -15.65 -6.18
CA SER A 97 -7.28 -14.49 -7.07
C SER A 97 -7.64 -13.19 -6.34
N LYS A 98 -8.43 -13.29 -5.26
CA LYS A 98 -8.83 -12.17 -4.40
C LYS A 98 -7.68 -11.38 -3.81
N TYR A 99 -6.55 -12.05 -3.58
CA TYR A 99 -5.37 -11.41 -3.01
C TYR A 99 -4.58 -10.56 -4.03
N CYS A 100 -4.99 -10.59 -5.29
CA CYS A 100 -4.36 -9.86 -6.39
C CYS A 100 -5.36 -8.96 -7.12
N GLU A 101 -6.57 -8.80 -6.59
CA GLU A 101 -7.63 -7.97 -7.17
C GLU A 101 -7.30 -6.46 -7.12
N ASN A 102 -6.33 -6.07 -6.29
CA ASN A 102 -5.99 -4.68 -6.01
C ASN A 102 -4.59 -4.33 -6.53
N VAL A 103 -4.40 -4.47 -7.84
CA VAL A 103 -3.26 -3.92 -8.55
C VAL A 103 -3.70 -2.80 -9.48
N ALA A 104 -2.89 -1.75 -9.52
CA ALA A 104 -2.99 -0.68 -10.50
C ALA A 104 -1.62 -0.24 -10.97
N ALA A 105 -1.53 0.15 -12.23
CA ALA A 105 -0.39 0.83 -12.79
C ALA A 105 -0.70 2.30 -13.01
N PHE A 106 0.29 3.15 -12.76
CA PHE A 106 0.21 4.58 -12.96
C PHE A 106 1.40 5.06 -13.77
N VAL A 107 1.16 6.04 -14.65
CA VAL A 107 2.24 6.81 -15.30
C VAL A 107 2.42 8.10 -14.53
N THR A 108 3.64 8.40 -14.09
CA THR A 108 3.97 9.67 -13.44
C THR A 108 4.32 10.74 -14.47
N PRO A 109 4.01 12.03 -14.24
CA PRO A 109 4.43 13.12 -15.10
C PRO A 109 5.93 13.40 -15.00
N VAL A 110 6.47 14.10 -16.01
CA VAL A 110 7.83 14.65 -15.97
C VAL A 110 7.80 15.81 -14.98
N ASN A 111 8.47 15.66 -13.84
CA ASN A 111 8.67 16.79 -12.95
C ASN A 111 9.86 17.63 -13.41
N ALA A 112 9.76 18.95 -13.22
CA ALA A 112 10.71 19.99 -13.68
C ALA A 112 12.18 19.80 -13.24
N THR A 113 12.48 18.81 -12.39
CA THR A 113 13.83 18.45 -11.91
C THR A 113 14.42 17.24 -12.63
N SER A 114 14.10 17.01 -13.91
CA SER A 114 14.74 16.00 -14.77
C SER A 114 14.61 14.54 -14.31
N THR A 115 13.55 14.19 -13.59
CA THR A 115 13.18 12.78 -13.39
C THR A 115 12.35 12.32 -14.59
N PRO A 116 12.81 11.32 -15.38
CA PRO A 116 12.03 10.77 -16.47
C PRO A 116 10.70 10.19 -15.95
N ASN A 117 9.69 10.13 -16.82
CA ASN A 117 8.44 9.45 -16.51
C ASN A 117 8.74 8.03 -15.99
N SER A 118 7.97 7.60 -15.01
CA SER A 118 8.06 6.25 -14.46
C SER A 118 6.69 5.59 -14.51
N LEU A 119 6.70 4.29 -14.73
CA LEU A 119 5.57 3.43 -14.38
C LEU A 119 5.66 3.08 -12.92
N VAL A 120 4.53 3.20 -12.23
CA VAL A 120 4.40 2.86 -10.82
C VAL A 120 3.31 1.82 -10.69
N PHE A 121 3.69 0.62 -10.27
CA PHE A 121 2.74 -0.43 -9.93
C PHE A 121 2.55 -0.45 -8.43
N VAL A 122 1.30 -0.37 -7.98
CA VAL A 122 0.96 -0.58 -6.57
C VAL A 122 0.16 -1.87 -6.47
N LEU A 123 0.68 -2.84 -5.72
CA LEU A 123 0.04 -4.13 -5.46
C LEU A 123 -0.29 -4.23 -3.98
N THR A 124 -1.56 -4.42 -3.64
CA THR A 124 -1.97 -4.65 -2.25
C THR A 124 -2.41 -6.10 -2.09
N SER A 125 -1.80 -6.82 -1.15
CA SER A 125 -2.09 -8.24 -0.88
C SER A 125 -2.95 -8.36 0.38
N ASP A 126 -4.17 -8.87 0.27
CA ASP A 126 -5.11 -9.01 1.40
C ASP A 126 -5.06 -10.40 2.08
N GLU A 127 -3.94 -11.14 2.00
CA GLU A 127 -3.87 -12.49 2.62
C GLU A 127 -3.78 -12.44 4.17
N VAL A 128 -3.79 -11.25 4.79
CA VAL A 128 -3.81 -11.07 6.25
C VAL A 128 -5.19 -11.30 6.86
N THR A 129 -6.28 -11.03 6.14
CA THR A 129 -7.64 -11.31 6.65
C THR A 129 -7.98 -12.81 6.66
N ALA A 130 -7.19 -13.65 5.99
CA ALA A 130 -7.42 -15.08 5.85
C ALA A 130 -6.82 -15.96 6.97
N VAL A 131 -6.30 -15.37 8.06
CA VAL A 131 -5.98 -16.12 9.28
C VAL A 131 -7.08 -15.85 10.32
N PRO A 132 -8.20 -16.62 10.29
CA PRO A 132 -9.22 -16.49 11.30
C PRO A 132 -8.64 -17.03 12.62
N ASN A 133 -8.57 -16.16 13.62
CA ASN A 133 -8.13 -16.46 15.00
C ASN A 133 -6.61 -16.45 15.23
N TYR A 134 -6.03 -15.26 15.38
CA TYR A 134 -4.92 -15.09 16.34
C TYR A 134 -5.50 -14.69 17.70
N ALA A 135 -6.22 -15.63 18.34
CA ALA A 135 -6.73 -15.51 19.71
C ALA A 135 -5.68 -15.92 20.76
N GLY A 136 -4.40 -15.89 20.40
CA GLY A 136 -3.28 -16.22 21.29
C GLY A 136 -2.60 -14.96 21.78
N GLY A 137 -2.98 -14.49 22.96
CA GLY A 137 -2.28 -13.39 23.62
C GLY A 137 -0.81 -13.71 23.85
N ALA A 138 0.07 -13.01 23.14
CA ALA A 138 1.43 -12.65 23.52
C ALA A 138 2.07 -11.95 22.32
N GLY A 139 2.30 -10.64 22.44
CA GLY A 139 3.26 -9.90 21.62
C GLY A 139 3.30 -10.24 20.14
N VAL A 140 2.32 -9.79 19.36
CA VAL A 140 2.61 -9.45 17.97
C VAL A 140 3.57 -8.27 18.04
N LEU A 141 4.87 -8.58 18.06
CA LEU A 141 5.87 -7.63 17.60
C LEU A 141 5.40 -7.29 16.19
N ILE A 142 4.78 -6.12 16.03
CA ILE A 142 4.67 -5.49 14.72
C ILE A 142 6.12 -5.34 14.31
N TYR A 143 6.61 -6.31 13.53
CA TYR A 143 7.88 -6.20 12.86
C TYR A 143 7.87 -4.83 12.19
N ASP A 144 8.91 -4.04 12.43
CA ASP A 144 9.13 -2.76 11.75
C ASP A 144 9.00 -2.96 10.23
N GLU A 145 9.33 -4.18 9.79
CA GLU A 145 9.10 -4.76 8.49
C GLU A 145 7.59 -4.79 8.13
N LEU A 146 6.72 -5.43 8.92
CA LEU A 146 5.26 -5.50 8.65
C LEU A 146 4.64 -4.10 8.55
N ALA A 147 5.05 -3.19 9.43
CA ALA A 147 4.63 -1.80 9.37
C ALA A 147 5.06 -1.13 8.06
N LYS A 148 6.26 -1.42 7.56
CA LYS A 148 6.78 -0.95 6.26
C LYS A 148 6.22 -1.72 5.06
N GLY A 149 5.22 -2.58 5.26
CA GLY A 149 4.69 -3.45 4.21
C GLY A 149 5.70 -4.51 3.76
N GLN A 150 6.65 -4.91 4.62
CA GLN A 150 7.68 -5.92 4.38
C GLN A 150 7.43 -7.12 5.31
N GLY A 151 7.07 -8.28 4.74
CA GLY A 151 6.92 -9.51 5.52
C GLY A 151 5.49 -9.82 5.95
N SER A 152 5.37 -10.87 6.77
CA SER A 152 4.14 -11.59 7.08
C SER A 152 3.88 -11.73 8.57
N LEU A 153 2.61 -11.71 8.95
CA LEU A 153 2.16 -12.07 10.30
C LEU A 153 2.53 -13.52 10.67
N ASN A 154 2.81 -14.38 9.69
CA ASN A 154 3.35 -15.71 9.91
C ASN A 154 4.58 -15.96 9.01
N PRO A 155 5.79 -15.60 9.48
CA PRO A 155 7.01 -15.75 8.69
C PRO A 155 7.25 -17.18 8.19
N GLY A 156 6.76 -18.21 8.89
CA GLY A 156 6.90 -19.61 8.48
C GLY A 156 5.99 -20.05 7.33
N VAL A 157 4.85 -19.37 7.12
CA VAL A 157 3.87 -19.72 6.08
C VAL A 157 4.10 -18.93 4.78
N PHE A 158 4.79 -17.79 4.86
CA PHE A 158 4.87 -16.83 3.76
C PHE A 158 6.29 -16.50 3.28
N LYS A 159 7.35 -17.04 3.92
CA LYS A 159 8.77 -16.82 3.54
C LYS A 159 9.17 -17.33 2.15
N SER A 160 8.25 -17.87 1.35
CA SER A 160 8.58 -18.52 0.08
C SER A 160 7.53 -18.32 -1.03
N LYS A 161 6.57 -17.42 -0.87
CA LYS A 161 5.62 -17.14 -1.94
C LYS A 161 6.17 -16.04 -2.84
N GLU A 162 6.55 -16.40 -4.04
CA GLU A 162 6.81 -15.45 -5.12
C GLU A 162 5.47 -14.97 -5.69
N VAL A 163 5.30 -13.65 -5.79
CA VAL A 163 4.22 -12.99 -6.51
C VAL A 163 4.75 -12.69 -7.90
N GLN A 164 4.41 -13.54 -8.86
CA GLN A 164 4.54 -13.16 -10.26
C GLN A 164 3.55 -12.06 -10.56
N TYR A 165 3.96 -11.03 -11.30
CA TYR A 165 3.04 -10.04 -11.84
C TYR A 165 3.29 -9.85 -13.32
N THR A 166 2.23 -9.49 -14.04
CA THR A 166 2.27 -9.12 -15.45
C THR A 166 1.43 -7.86 -15.57
N VAL A 167 1.84 -6.84 -16.30
CA VAL A 167 1.03 -5.64 -16.50
C VAL A 167 1.05 -5.24 -17.97
N GLY A 168 -0.14 -5.00 -18.51
CA GLY A 168 -0.33 -4.53 -19.87
C GLY A 168 -0.12 -3.03 -19.98
N CYS A 169 0.48 -2.60 -21.07
CA CYS A 169 0.64 -1.20 -21.42
C CYS A 169 -0.05 -0.94 -22.75
N ASP A 170 -1.06 -0.06 -22.76
CA ASP A 170 -1.91 0.40 -23.88
C ASP A 170 -1.46 -0.02 -25.29
N GLY A 171 -1.67 -1.30 -25.63
CA GLY A 171 -1.38 -1.87 -26.96
C GLY A 171 0.10 -1.98 -27.37
N VAL A 172 1.07 -1.78 -26.46
CA VAL A 172 2.51 -1.78 -26.78
C VAL A 172 3.25 -3.02 -26.25
N GLY A 173 2.80 -3.61 -25.15
CA GLY A 173 3.42 -4.82 -24.61
C GLY A 173 3.07 -5.13 -23.16
N TRP A 174 3.75 -6.12 -22.60
CA TRP A 174 3.59 -6.59 -21.23
C TRP A 174 4.91 -6.45 -20.47
N VAL A 175 4.83 -6.06 -19.19
CA VAL A 175 5.96 -6.11 -18.25
C VAL A 175 5.66 -7.18 -17.21
N SER A 176 6.56 -8.14 -17.06
CA SER A 176 6.40 -9.22 -16.07
C SER A 176 7.66 -9.36 -15.24
N ASP A 177 7.49 -9.60 -13.95
CA ASP A 177 8.59 -9.89 -13.03
C ASP A 177 8.05 -10.66 -11.82
N VAL A 178 8.97 -11.03 -10.91
CA VAL A 178 8.68 -11.80 -9.71
C VAL A 178 9.07 -10.99 -8.47
N LEU A 179 8.14 -10.86 -7.53
CA LEU A 179 8.36 -10.18 -6.26
C LEU A 179 8.28 -11.18 -5.12
N GLU A 180 9.10 -11.00 -4.09
CA GLU A 180 8.88 -11.67 -2.81
C GLU A 180 7.54 -11.24 -2.22
N TRP A 181 6.76 -12.15 -1.61
CA TRP A 181 5.47 -11.79 -1.02
C TRP A 181 5.61 -10.74 0.09
N LYS A 182 4.73 -9.73 0.03
CA LYS A 182 4.55 -8.72 1.07
C LYS A 182 3.11 -8.20 1.09
N ALA A 183 2.76 -7.55 2.20
CA ALA A 183 1.46 -6.93 2.44
C ALA A 183 1.08 -5.87 1.37
N ILE A 184 2.03 -5.04 0.99
CA ILE A 184 1.86 -4.03 -0.06
C ILE A 184 3.20 -3.82 -0.75
N HIS A 185 3.16 -3.63 -2.07
CA HIS A 185 4.32 -3.42 -2.91
C HIS A 185 4.15 -2.18 -3.76
N THR A 186 5.25 -1.45 -3.92
CA THR A 186 5.37 -0.46 -5.00
C THR A 186 6.58 -0.80 -5.85
N VAL A 187 6.36 -0.99 -7.15
CA VAL A 187 7.41 -1.17 -8.14
C VAL A 187 7.46 0.08 -9.01
N VAL A 188 8.64 0.67 -9.14
CA VAL A 188 8.86 1.86 -9.97
C VAL A 188 9.81 1.48 -11.10
N ILE A 189 9.35 1.64 -12.34
CA ILE A 189 10.15 1.33 -13.52
C ILE A 189 10.29 2.59 -14.37
N PRO A 190 11.52 3.10 -14.58
CA PRO A 190 11.76 4.19 -15.51
C PRO A 190 11.23 3.85 -16.91
N CYS A 191 10.51 4.78 -17.54
CA CYS A 191 9.83 4.51 -18.81
C CYS A 191 10.76 4.15 -19.97
N GLY A 192 12.04 4.57 -19.93
CA GLY A 192 13.03 4.17 -20.93
C GLY A 192 13.44 2.69 -20.86
N LEU A 193 13.01 1.94 -19.83
CA LEU A 193 13.36 0.53 -19.62
C LEU A 193 12.22 -0.43 -19.95
N VAL A 194 11.08 0.09 -20.41
CA VAL A 194 9.88 -0.70 -20.69
C VAL A 194 9.28 -0.30 -22.03
N PRO A 195 8.63 -1.23 -22.75
CA PRO A 195 7.99 -0.94 -24.03
C PRO A 195 6.74 -0.06 -23.89
N CYS A 196 6.40 0.43 -22.70
CA CYS A 196 5.17 1.15 -22.45
C CYS A 196 5.25 2.60 -22.94
N LYS A 197 4.21 3.07 -23.64
CA LYS A 197 4.04 4.50 -23.93
C LYS A 197 3.72 5.25 -22.64
N CYS A 198 4.74 5.84 -22.05
CA CYS A 198 4.60 6.74 -20.91
C CYS A 198 4.32 8.19 -21.30
N ASP A 199 3.95 8.43 -22.55
CA ASP A 199 3.63 9.77 -23.00
C ASP A 199 2.32 10.22 -22.34
N ALA A 200 2.35 11.46 -21.85
CA ALA A 200 1.18 12.16 -21.35
C ALA A 200 0.45 12.75 -22.57
N SER A 201 -0.43 11.97 -23.19
CA SER A 201 -1.42 12.50 -24.13
C SER A 201 -2.63 13.00 -23.38
#